data_AF-A0AAD7A4P8-F1
#
_entry.id   AF-A0AAD7A4P8-F1
#
_cell.length_a   1.000
_cell.length_b   1.000
_cell.length_c   1.000
_cell.angle_alpha   90.00
_cell.angle_beta   90.00
_cell.angle_gamma   90.00
#
_symmetry.space_group_name_H-M   'P 1'
#
loop_
_entity.id
_entity.type
_entity.pdbx_description
1 polymer ?
#
loop_
_entity_poly.entity_id
_entity_poly.type
_entity_poly.pdbx_seq_one_letter_code
_entity_poly.pdbx_strand_id
1 'polypeptide(L)'
;RNQEALQLLRRGVAAGRRKYWTDSVEVFNFHLDFLLAESAAAWEHGGRRERALKHAERAVAARRKDMGPREDHKCILIHSLVTLSNCLSTLGRNDEALMAAEEAVSIYTENTPHMWGDLLYTIRKQELGANAFHALSLRLVTSGKAQPALLNAEKATELYRELVALAPRHLPTLASSLQNLGSIRWDVGRRDEAVAACEEAVGIMRKVSSPETYFLPALAEALEQLA
;
A
#
# COMPACT_ATOMS: atom_id res chain seq x y z
N ARG A 1 -7.65 2.20 -23.41
CA ARG A 1 -7.64 1.58 -22.06
C ARG A 1 -6.43 1.99 -21.21
N ASN A 2 -5.23 1.39 -21.28
CA ASN A 2 -4.09 1.81 -20.41
C ASN A 2 -3.55 3.24 -20.68
N GLN A 3 -3.64 3.75 -21.91
CA GLN A 3 -3.21 5.12 -22.23
C GLN A 3 -4.18 6.20 -21.71
N GLU A 4 -5.49 5.94 -21.74
CA GLU A 4 -6.51 6.85 -21.21
C GLU A 4 -6.45 6.93 -19.69
N ALA A 5 -6.26 5.79 -19.01
CA ALA A 5 -6.05 5.75 -17.56
C ALA A 5 -4.82 6.60 -17.17
N LEU A 6 -3.69 6.47 -17.89
CA LEU A 6 -2.52 7.32 -17.67
C LEU A 6 -2.77 8.80 -17.94
N GLN A 7 -3.55 9.14 -18.97
CA GLN A 7 -3.88 10.53 -19.26
C GLN A 7 -4.79 11.12 -18.18
N LEU A 8 -5.76 10.36 -17.70
CA LEU A 8 -6.63 10.75 -16.59
C LEU A 8 -5.82 10.93 -15.30
N LEU A 9 -4.91 10.01 -15.00
CA LEU A 9 -3.97 10.12 -13.87
C LEU A 9 -3.10 11.38 -13.98
N ARG A 10 -2.51 11.65 -15.14
CA ARG A 10 -1.70 12.86 -15.39
C ARG A 10 -2.52 14.15 -15.28
N ARG A 11 -3.78 14.14 -15.73
CA ARG A 11 -4.69 15.28 -15.61
C ARG A 11 -5.12 15.48 -14.15
N GLY A 12 -5.37 14.41 -13.41
CA GLY A 12 -5.64 14.43 -11.97
C GLY A 12 -4.45 14.98 -11.17
N VAL A 13 -3.23 14.50 -11.46
CA VAL A 13 -1.96 15.03 -10.95
C VAL A 13 -1.82 16.52 -11.23
N ALA A 14 -2.04 16.95 -12.48
CA ALA A 14 -1.90 18.35 -12.87
C ALA A 14 -3.03 19.26 -12.34
N ALA A 15 -4.22 18.72 -12.11
CA ALA A 15 -5.35 19.43 -11.51
C ALA A 15 -5.15 19.57 -10.01
N GLY A 16 -4.73 18.50 -9.33
CA GLY A 16 -4.44 18.56 -7.90
C GLY A 16 -3.24 19.46 -7.57
N ARG A 17 -2.22 19.51 -8.45
CA ARG A 17 -1.07 20.43 -8.32
C ARG A 17 -1.50 21.90 -8.33
N ARG A 18 -2.59 22.20 -9.05
CA ARG A 18 -3.14 23.55 -9.17
C ARG A 18 -4.14 23.90 -8.06
N LYS A 19 -4.81 22.89 -7.49
CA LYS A 19 -5.90 23.09 -6.52
C LYS A 19 -5.48 22.93 -5.06
N TYR A 20 -4.51 22.06 -4.75
CA TYR A 20 -4.17 21.67 -3.37
C TYR A 20 -2.78 22.13 -2.91
N TRP A 21 -2.03 22.86 -3.74
CA TRP A 21 -0.75 23.43 -3.31
C TRP A 21 -0.93 24.46 -2.18
N THR A 22 -2.13 25.00 -2.01
CA THR A 22 -2.44 26.03 -1.00
C THR A 22 -2.98 25.48 0.32
N ASP A 23 -3.68 24.33 0.34
CA ASP A 23 -4.44 23.90 1.54
C ASP A 23 -4.01 22.56 2.19
N SER A 24 -3.36 21.65 1.47
CA SER A 24 -2.64 20.50 2.08
C SER A 24 -1.80 19.80 1.01
N VAL A 25 -0.51 20.12 1.02
CA VAL A 25 0.50 19.46 0.18
C VAL A 25 0.58 17.95 0.51
N GLU A 26 0.20 17.54 1.72
CA GLU A 26 0.23 16.15 2.18
C GLU A 26 -0.82 15.26 1.49
N VAL A 27 -2.08 15.73 1.42
CA VAL A 27 -3.18 14.98 0.76
C VAL A 27 -2.89 14.85 -0.74
N PHE A 28 -2.35 15.91 -1.34
CA PHE A 28 -2.00 15.92 -2.75
C PHE A 28 -0.86 14.96 -3.09
N ASN A 29 0.21 14.93 -2.28
CA ASN A 29 1.33 14.01 -2.48
C ASN A 29 0.91 12.55 -2.25
N PHE A 30 0.05 12.27 -1.26
CA PHE A 30 -0.51 10.94 -1.01
C PHE A 30 -1.34 10.43 -2.19
N HIS A 31 -2.25 11.25 -2.73
CA HIS A 31 -2.99 10.88 -3.94
C HIS A 31 -2.07 10.75 -5.15
N LEU A 32 -1.02 11.57 -5.26
CA LEU A 32 -0.01 11.43 -6.31
C LEU A 32 0.68 10.08 -6.23
N ASP A 33 1.13 9.68 -5.04
CA ASP A 33 1.90 8.46 -4.82
C ASP A 33 1.01 7.22 -4.92
N PHE A 34 -0.26 7.29 -4.48
CA PHE A 34 -1.27 6.27 -4.74
C PHE A 34 -1.53 6.10 -6.24
N LEU A 35 -1.75 7.20 -6.96
CA LEU A 35 -1.95 7.20 -8.42
C LEU A 35 -0.68 6.78 -9.17
N LEU A 36 0.51 7.03 -8.63
CA LEU A 36 1.79 6.61 -9.18
C LEU A 36 2.07 5.12 -8.89
N ALA A 37 1.70 4.60 -7.72
CA ALA A 37 1.79 3.19 -7.35
C ALA A 37 0.79 2.32 -8.13
N GLU A 38 -0.46 2.78 -8.27
CA GLU A 38 -1.44 2.22 -9.21
C GLU A 38 -0.94 2.29 -10.66
N SER A 39 -0.26 3.39 -11.04
CA SER A 39 0.36 3.48 -12.35
C SER A 39 1.55 2.55 -12.51
N ALA A 40 2.29 2.21 -11.45
CA ALA A 40 3.41 1.27 -11.50
C ALA A 40 2.91 -0.15 -11.79
N ALA A 41 1.80 -0.57 -11.19
CA ALA A 41 1.07 -1.79 -11.55
C ALA A 41 0.55 -1.74 -13.00
N ALA A 42 0.07 -0.59 -13.48
CA ALA A 42 -0.31 -0.42 -14.89
C ALA A 42 0.90 -0.38 -15.86
N TRP A 43 2.10 -0.02 -15.40
CA TRP A 43 3.34 0.02 -16.19
C TRP A 43 4.03 -1.34 -16.23
N GLU A 44 3.72 -2.22 -15.28
CA GLU A 44 4.14 -3.61 -15.19
C GLU A 44 3.78 -4.42 -16.45
N HIS A 45 2.67 -4.09 -17.11
CA HIS A 45 2.21 -4.74 -18.35
C HIS A 45 2.74 -4.09 -19.64
N GLY A 46 3.43 -2.95 -19.57
CA GLY A 46 3.69 -2.09 -20.74
C GLY A 46 5.17 -1.87 -21.12
N GLY A 47 6.11 -2.64 -20.57
CA GLY A 47 7.55 -2.44 -20.83
C GLY A 47 8.11 -1.11 -20.29
N ARG A 48 7.51 -0.56 -19.23
CA ARG A 48 7.91 0.71 -18.61
C ARG A 48 8.39 0.57 -17.16
N ARG A 49 8.86 -0.63 -16.78
CA ARG A 49 9.28 -0.96 -15.41
C ARG A 49 10.49 -0.13 -14.97
N GLU A 50 11.44 0.10 -15.87
CA GLU A 50 12.64 0.90 -15.64
C GLU A 50 12.31 2.38 -15.43
N ARG A 51 11.25 2.88 -16.08
CA ARG A 51 10.76 4.25 -15.85
C ARG A 51 10.11 4.37 -14.47
N ALA A 52 9.29 3.40 -14.07
CA ALA A 52 8.67 3.36 -12.74
C ALA A 52 9.76 3.37 -11.66
N LEU A 53 10.76 2.50 -11.81
CA LEU A 53 11.92 2.44 -10.94
C LEU A 53 12.62 3.80 -10.82
N LYS A 54 12.97 4.43 -11.95
CA LYS A 54 13.65 5.74 -11.94
C LYS A 54 12.83 6.82 -11.23
N HIS A 55 11.51 6.77 -11.34
CA HIS A 55 10.63 7.69 -10.62
C HIS A 55 10.62 7.40 -9.11
N ALA A 56 10.55 6.13 -8.72
CA ALA A 56 10.60 5.71 -7.31
C ALA A 56 11.94 6.06 -6.65
N GLU A 57 13.07 5.79 -7.32
CA GLU A 57 14.41 6.16 -6.84
C GLU A 57 14.55 7.68 -6.65
N ARG A 58 14.04 8.47 -7.60
CA ARG A 58 14.01 9.94 -7.49
C ARG A 58 13.13 10.42 -6.34
N ALA A 59 11.99 9.78 -6.12
CA ALA A 59 11.13 10.10 -4.99
C ALA A 59 11.90 9.86 -3.69
N VAL A 60 12.39 8.64 -3.44
CA VAL A 60 13.17 8.31 -2.24
C VAL A 60 14.36 9.26 -2.05
N ALA A 61 15.13 9.54 -3.10
CA ALA A 61 16.28 10.45 -3.02
C ALA A 61 15.88 11.89 -2.64
N ALA A 62 14.78 12.42 -3.20
CA ALA A 62 14.29 13.74 -2.83
C ALA A 62 13.83 13.76 -1.36
N ARG A 63 13.12 12.72 -0.90
CA ARG A 63 12.64 12.66 0.48
C ARG A 63 13.83 12.51 1.44
N ARG A 64 14.84 11.71 1.13
CA ARG A 64 16.05 11.65 1.97
C ARG A 64 16.77 13.00 2.11
N LYS A 65 16.76 13.85 1.08
CA LYS A 65 17.39 15.18 1.13
C LYS A 65 16.62 16.19 1.97
N ASP A 66 15.29 16.10 1.95
CA ASP A 66 14.40 17.03 2.65
C ASP A 66 14.04 16.55 4.06
N MET A 67 14.88 15.72 4.71
CA MET A 67 14.64 15.15 6.05
C MET A 67 14.68 16.23 7.16
N GLY A 68 13.62 17.05 7.20
CA GLY A 68 13.26 17.84 8.37
C GLY A 68 12.68 16.93 9.47
N PRO A 69 12.61 17.42 10.71
CA PRO A 69 12.12 16.64 11.86
C PRO A 69 10.60 16.35 11.83
N ARG A 70 9.92 16.62 10.71
CA ARG A 70 8.45 16.50 10.62
C ARG A 70 8.05 15.05 10.37
N GLU A 71 7.09 14.58 11.17
CA GLU A 71 6.57 13.21 11.11
C GLU A 71 5.91 12.88 9.75
N ASP A 72 5.27 13.87 9.11
CA ASP A 72 4.65 13.73 7.79
C ASP A 72 5.65 13.31 6.70
N HIS A 73 6.91 13.70 6.86
CA HIS A 73 7.97 13.38 5.92
C HIS A 73 8.36 11.90 5.99
N LYS A 74 8.35 11.32 7.19
CA LYS A 74 8.58 9.88 7.38
C LYS A 74 7.46 9.05 6.74
N CYS A 75 6.21 9.48 6.89
CA CYS A 75 5.06 8.84 6.23
C CYS A 75 5.24 8.77 4.70
N ILE A 76 5.62 9.89 4.07
CA ILE A 76 5.83 9.95 2.62
C ILE A 76 7.04 9.09 2.20
N LEU A 77 8.09 9.04 3.03
CA LEU A 77 9.26 8.19 2.78
C LEU A 77 8.90 6.70 2.84
N ILE A 78 8.12 6.26 3.83
CA ILE A 78 7.64 4.86 3.93
C ILE A 78 6.88 4.46 2.65
N HIS A 79 5.92 5.26 2.19
CA HIS A 79 5.21 5.00 0.93
C HIS A 79 6.15 4.90 -0.28
N SER A 80 7.12 5.82 -0.38
CA SER A 80 8.09 5.85 -1.47
C SER A 80 8.96 4.59 -1.48
N LEU A 81 9.39 4.12 -0.30
CA LEU A 81 10.20 2.93 -0.12
C LEU A 81 9.43 1.64 -0.47
N VAL A 82 8.16 1.53 -0.07
CA VAL A 82 7.29 0.41 -0.47
C VAL A 82 7.12 0.35 -2.00
N THR A 83 6.90 1.51 -2.62
CA THR A 83 6.78 1.60 -4.09
C THR A 83 8.09 1.21 -4.79
N LEU A 84 9.22 1.68 -4.27
CA LEU A 84 10.55 1.31 -4.76
C LEU A 84 10.79 -0.20 -4.63
N SER A 85 10.45 -0.79 -3.48
CA SER A 85 10.55 -2.24 -3.24
C SER A 85 9.76 -3.04 -4.29
N ASN A 86 8.52 -2.63 -4.57
CA ASN A 86 7.71 -3.31 -5.60
C ASN A 86 8.33 -3.18 -7.00
N CYS A 87 8.79 -1.98 -7.39
CA CYS A 87 9.46 -1.79 -8.67
C CYS A 87 10.73 -2.66 -8.80
N LEU A 88 11.56 -2.69 -7.77
CA LEU A 88 12.80 -3.49 -7.76
C LEU A 88 12.51 -4.99 -7.86
N SER A 89 11.49 -5.48 -7.14
CA SER A 89 11.07 -6.88 -7.20
C SER A 89 10.58 -7.29 -8.59
N THR A 90 9.80 -6.43 -9.28
CA THR A 90 9.36 -6.72 -10.66
C THR A 90 10.51 -6.78 -11.68
N LEU A 91 11.65 -6.20 -11.36
CA LEU A 91 12.87 -6.23 -12.16
C LEU A 91 13.85 -7.34 -11.71
N GLY A 92 13.46 -8.18 -10.75
CA GLY A 92 14.30 -9.24 -10.20
C GLY A 92 15.44 -8.76 -9.28
N ARG A 93 15.48 -7.47 -8.93
CA ARG A 93 16.47 -6.89 -8.01
C ARG A 93 16.05 -7.15 -6.56
N ASN A 94 15.96 -8.43 -6.18
CA ASN A 94 15.32 -8.88 -4.95
C ASN A 94 16.02 -8.38 -3.67
N ASP A 95 17.35 -8.34 -3.64
CA ASP A 95 18.10 -7.86 -2.48
C ASP A 95 17.84 -6.38 -2.20
N GLU A 96 17.82 -5.55 -3.25
CA GLU A 96 17.51 -4.12 -3.13
C GLU A 96 16.04 -3.89 -2.78
N ALA A 97 15.16 -4.72 -3.32
CA ALA A 97 13.75 -4.70 -2.98
C ALA A 97 13.52 -5.03 -1.50
N LEU A 98 14.27 -6.00 -0.96
CA LEU A 98 14.25 -6.36 0.45
C LEU A 98 14.76 -5.19 1.31
N MET A 99 15.92 -4.61 0.99
CA MET A 99 16.48 -3.47 1.73
C MET A 99 15.48 -2.29 1.81
N ALA A 100 14.81 -1.95 0.71
CA ALA A 100 13.81 -0.88 0.70
C ALA A 100 12.59 -1.19 1.59
N ALA A 101 12.15 -2.46 1.63
CA ALA A 101 11.04 -2.85 2.50
C ALA A 101 11.44 -2.90 3.99
N GLU A 102 12.65 -3.35 4.30
CA GLU A 102 13.20 -3.35 5.66
C GLU A 102 13.32 -1.92 6.21
N GLU A 103 13.81 -0.97 5.39
CA GLU A 103 13.88 0.45 5.77
C GLU A 103 12.48 1.03 6.01
N ALA A 104 11.49 0.71 5.18
CA ALA A 104 10.12 1.18 5.36
C ALA A 104 9.52 0.70 6.70
N VAL A 105 9.75 -0.56 7.07
CA VAL A 105 9.33 -1.11 8.36
C VAL A 105 10.11 -0.48 9.51
N SER A 106 11.43 -0.28 9.38
CA SER A 106 12.26 0.37 10.41
C SER A 106 11.69 1.75 10.75
N ILE A 107 11.48 2.60 9.75
CA ILE A 107 10.94 3.95 9.93
C ILE A 107 9.54 3.92 10.55
N TYR A 108 8.69 2.96 10.16
CA TYR A 108 7.37 2.79 10.76
C TYR A 108 7.43 2.40 12.25
N THR A 109 8.40 1.56 12.62
CA THR A 109 8.56 1.05 14.01
C THR A 109 9.34 1.98 14.93
N GLU A 110 10.19 2.85 14.39
CA GLU A 110 10.98 3.81 15.18
C GLU A 110 10.08 4.89 15.81
N ASN A 111 9.79 4.69 17.10
CA ASN A 111 9.27 5.64 18.10
C ASN A 111 8.43 6.80 17.53
N THR A 112 7.20 6.50 17.10
CA THR A 112 6.18 7.52 16.88
C THR A 112 5.48 7.86 18.20
N PRO A 113 5.68 9.07 18.76
CA PRO A 113 5.02 9.47 20.00
C PRO A 113 3.50 9.41 19.86
N HIS A 114 2.84 8.86 20.88
CA HIS A 114 1.39 8.83 21.03
C HIS A 114 0.84 10.25 21.24
N MET A 115 0.62 10.99 20.15
CA MET A 115 -0.08 12.28 20.18
C MET A 115 -0.98 12.42 18.95
N TRP A 116 -1.78 11.39 18.67
CA TRP A 116 -2.61 11.34 17.46
C TRP A 116 -4.07 11.14 17.85
N GLY A 117 -4.78 12.26 18.00
CA GLY A 117 -6.18 12.27 18.43
C GLY A 117 -7.21 12.16 17.31
N ASP A 118 -6.79 12.08 16.03
CA ASP A 118 -7.73 12.06 14.89
C ASP A 118 -7.76 10.68 14.20
N LEU A 119 -8.98 10.20 13.93
CA LEU A 119 -9.29 8.95 13.25
C LEU A 119 -8.62 8.86 11.87
N LEU A 120 -8.59 9.96 11.11
CA LEU A 120 -7.95 10.00 9.79
C LEU A 120 -6.45 9.70 9.89
N TYR A 121 -5.80 10.17 10.96
CA TYR A 121 -4.39 9.91 11.20
C TYR A 121 -4.15 8.44 11.56
N THR A 122 -4.96 7.88 12.46
CA THR A 122 -4.87 6.47 12.87
C THR A 122 -5.01 5.53 11.68
N ILE A 123 -6.01 5.77 10.82
CA ILE A 123 -6.21 5.01 9.57
C ILE A 123 -4.95 5.10 8.68
N ARG A 124 -4.43 6.32 8.44
CA ARG A 124 -3.22 6.50 7.61
C ARG A 124 -2.00 5.77 8.18
N LYS A 125 -1.81 5.81 9.50
CA LYS A 125 -0.69 5.13 10.15
C LYS A 125 -0.81 3.62 9.99
N GLN A 126 -2.00 3.06 10.19
CA GLN A 126 -2.24 1.63 9.98
C GLN A 126 -2.07 1.24 8.50
N GLU A 127 -2.52 2.06 7.55
CA GLU A 127 -2.32 1.83 6.11
C GLU A 127 -0.83 1.74 5.76
N LEU A 128 -0.04 2.70 6.26
CA LEU A 128 1.42 2.73 6.11
C LEU A 128 2.09 1.45 6.64
N GLY A 129 1.77 1.08 7.88
CA GLY A 129 2.31 -0.11 8.51
C GLY A 129 1.92 -1.37 7.75
N ALA A 130 0.63 -1.54 7.43
CA ALA A 130 0.12 -2.72 6.74
C ALA A 130 0.81 -2.92 5.38
N ASN A 131 0.95 -1.84 4.60
CA ASN A 131 1.63 -1.88 3.31
C ASN A 131 3.13 -2.21 3.44
N ALA A 132 3.82 -1.62 4.42
CA ALA A 132 5.24 -1.87 4.66
C ALA A 132 5.51 -3.32 5.09
N PHE A 133 4.74 -3.84 6.05
CA PHE A 133 4.83 -5.23 6.50
C PHE A 133 4.47 -6.23 5.39
N HIS A 134 3.44 -5.93 4.59
CA HIS A 134 3.05 -6.78 3.47
C HIS A 134 4.17 -6.85 2.41
N ALA A 135 4.74 -5.70 2.02
CA ALA A 135 5.86 -5.66 1.09
C ALA A 135 7.07 -6.43 1.63
N LEU A 136 7.45 -6.21 2.89
CA LEU A 136 8.56 -6.91 3.51
C LEU A 136 8.34 -8.43 3.54
N SER A 137 7.14 -8.87 3.88
CA SER A 137 6.76 -10.29 3.85
C SER A 137 7.00 -10.92 2.46
N LEU A 138 6.51 -10.29 1.39
CA LEU A 138 6.72 -10.76 0.02
C LEU A 138 8.21 -10.85 -0.34
N ARG A 139 9.02 -9.86 0.06
CA ARG A 139 10.47 -9.86 -0.20
C ARG A 139 11.19 -10.96 0.58
N LEU A 140 10.78 -11.22 1.82
CA LEU A 140 11.35 -12.28 2.65
C LEU A 140 11.04 -13.67 2.08
N VAL A 141 9.85 -13.87 1.50
CA VAL A 141 9.52 -15.10 0.73
C VAL A 141 10.49 -15.28 -0.43
N THR A 142 10.67 -14.25 -1.26
CA THR A 142 11.60 -14.31 -2.41
C THR A 142 13.06 -14.55 -2.00
N SER A 143 13.40 -14.23 -0.74
CA SER A 143 14.73 -14.45 -0.16
C SER A 143 14.86 -15.77 0.62
N GLY A 144 13.82 -16.63 0.61
CA GLY A 144 13.80 -17.91 1.31
C GLY A 144 13.68 -17.83 2.84
N LYS A 145 13.36 -16.65 3.39
CA LYS A 145 13.28 -16.39 4.84
C LYS A 145 11.85 -16.58 5.35
N ALA A 146 11.37 -17.83 5.35
CA ALA A 146 9.96 -18.16 5.61
C ALA A 146 9.43 -17.73 6.98
N GLN A 147 10.19 -17.91 8.06
CA GLN A 147 9.74 -17.53 9.42
C GLN A 147 9.62 -16.00 9.60
N PRO A 148 10.63 -15.19 9.22
CA PRO A 148 10.46 -13.74 9.16
C PRO A 148 9.31 -13.31 8.24
N ALA A 149 9.13 -13.96 7.09
CA ALA A 149 8.03 -13.63 6.17
C ALA A 149 6.66 -13.83 6.81
N LEU A 150 6.49 -14.92 7.57
CA LEU A 150 5.27 -15.25 8.30
C LEU A 150 4.94 -14.18 9.34
N LEU A 151 5.91 -13.78 10.17
CA LEU A 151 5.71 -12.74 11.19
C LEU A 151 5.22 -11.42 10.58
N ASN A 152 5.83 -11.02 9.46
CA ASN A 152 5.44 -9.79 8.75
C ASN A 152 4.07 -9.93 8.06
N ALA A 153 3.72 -11.11 7.53
CA ALA A 153 2.39 -11.35 6.95
C ALA A 153 1.29 -11.33 8.01
N GLU A 154 1.53 -11.91 9.18
CA GLU A 154 0.60 -11.89 10.31
C GLU A 154 0.38 -10.45 10.79
N LYS A 155 1.46 -9.66 10.91
CA LYS A 155 1.34 -8.25 11.31
C LYS A 155 0.60 -7.38 10.29
N ALA A 156 0.87 -7.56 8.99
CA ALA A 156 0.15 -6.86 7.94
C ALA A 156 -1.36 -7.19 7.97
N THR A 157 -1.70 -8.47 8.14
CA THR A 157 -3.09 -8.94 8.17
C THR A 157 -3.84 -8.42 9.39
N GLU A 158 -3.19 -8.36 10.56
CA GLU A 158 -3.74 -7.72 11.76
C GLU A 158 -4.11 -6.25 11.49
N LEU A 159 -3.18 -5.46 10.94
CA LEU A 159 -3.41 -4.05 10.63
C LEU A 159 -4.51 -3.87 9.57
N TYR A 160 -4.57 -4.72 8.54
CA TYR A 160 -5.66 -4.66 7.57
C TYR A 160 -7.02 -5.02 8.16
N ARG A 161 -7.09 -5.90 9.18
CA ARG A 161 -8.34 -6.18 9.89
C ARG A 161 -8.79 -4.97 10.71
N GLU A 162 -7.88 -4.30 11.41
CA GLU A 162 -8.17 -3.04 12.10
C GLU A 162 -8.67 -1.98 11.11
N LEU A 163 -8.02 -1.85 9.95
CA LEU A 163 -8.43 -0.92 8.89
C LEU A 163 -9.82 -1.22 8.33
N VAL A 164 -10.17 -2.49 8.12
CA VAL A 164 -11.50 -2.87 7.62
C VAL A 164 -12.60 -2.53 8.62
N ALA A 165 -12.32 -2.65 9.93
CA ALA A 165 -13.27 -2.25 10.96
C ALA A 165 -13.56 -0.73 10.96
N LEU A 166 -12.58 0.08 10.54
CA LEU A 166 -12.73 1.54 10.42
C LEU A 166 -13.25 1.97 9.05
N ALA A 167 -12.83 1.29 7.99
CA ALA A 167 -13.12 1.65 6.60
C ALA A 167 -13.18 0.38 5.72
N PRO A 168 -14.39 -0.07 5.32
CA PRO A 168 -14.58 -1.28 4.50
C PRO A 168 -13.86 -1.29 3.14
N ARG A 169 -13.42 -0.13 2.64
CA ARG A 169 -12.63 -0.01 1.40
C ARG A 169 -11.33 -0.83 1.40
N HIS A 170 -10.84 -1.24 2.57
CA HIS A 170 -9.63 -2.05 2.73
C HIS A 170 -9.86 -3.57 2.61
N LEU A 171 -11.09 -4.01 2.31
CA LEU A 171 -11.40 -5.43 2.08
C LEU A 171 -10.53 -6.07 0.98
N PRO A 172 -10.30 -5.45 -0.21
CA PRO A 172 -9.41 -6.03 -1.22
C PRO A 172 -7.97 -6.22 -0.74
N THR A 173 -7.44 -5.24 -0.01
CA THR A 173 -6.07 -5.30 0.53
C THR A 173 -5.95 -6.36 1.63
N LEU A 174 -6.99 -6.54 2.46
CA LEU A 174 -7.05 -7.64 3.42
C LEU A 174 -7.05 -9.01 2.72
N ALA A 175 -7.83 -9.18 1.65
CA ALA A 175 -7.85 -10.41 0.87
C ALA A 175 -6.47 -10.74 0.27
N SER A 176 -5.77 -9.75 -0.28
CA SER A 176 -4.40 -9.92 -0.79
C SER A 176 -3.41 -10.33 0.32
N SER A 177 -3.52 -9.71 1.51
CA SER A 177 -2.68 -10.07 2.66
C SER A 177 -2.93 -11.49 3.15
N LEU A 178 -4.20 -11.93 3.19
CA LEU A 178 -4.59 -13.28 3.56
C LEU A 178 -4.10 -14.34 2.57
N GLN A 179 -4.11 -14.05 1.27
CA GLN A 179 -3.53 -14.94 0.25
C GLN A 179 -2.02 -15.13 0.47
N ASN A 180 -1.29 -14.03 0.71
CA ASN A 180 0.13 -14.10 1.02
C ASN A 180 0.39 -14.91 2.30
N LEU A 181 -0.38 -14.63 3.37
CA LEU A 181 -0.30 -15.37 4.62
C LEU A 181 -0.59 -16.87 4.44
N GLY A 182 -1.60 -17.21 3.63
CA GLY A 182 -1.95 -18.58 3.29
C GLY A 182 -0.82 -19.30 2.57
N SER A 183 -0.22 -18.67 1.56
CA SER A 183 0.94 -19.21 0.84
C SER A 183 2.11 -19.48 1.79
N ILE A 184 2.45 -18.52 2.66
CA ILE A 184 3.57 -18.67 3.59
C ILE A 184 3.29 -19.78 4.61
N ARG A 185 2.05 -19.86 5.13
CA ARG A 185 1.63 -20.92 6.06
C ARG A 185 1.72 -22.30 5.43
N TRP A 186 1.38 -22.41 4.15
CA TRP A 186 1.56 -23.64 3.40
C TRP A 186 3.03 -24.05 3.34
N ASP A 187 3.92 -23.12 3.01
CA ASP A 187 5.36 -23.36 2.88
C ASP A 187 6.01 -23.77 4.21
N VAL A 188 5.53 -23.25 5.35
CA VAL A 188 6.00 -23.64 6.69
C VAL A 188 5.27 -24.86 7.28
N GLY A 189 4.41 -25.52 6.50
CA GLY A 189 3.72 -26.75 6.90
C GLY A 189 2.44 -26.56 7.74
N ARG A 190 1.99 -25.32 7.98
CA ARG A 190 0.75 -24.98 8.70
C ARG A 190 -0.47 -25.03 7.76
N ARG A 191 -0.74 -26.21 7.19
CA ARG A 191 -1.71 -26.38 6.08
C ARG A 191 -3.15 -26.00 6.44
N ASP A 192 -3.64 -26.40 7.61
CA ASP A 192 -5.01 -26.09 8.02
C ASP A 192 -5.22 -24.57 8.14
N GLU A 193 -4.21 -23.87 8.67
CA GLU A 193 -4.21 -22.42 8.81
C GLU A 193 -4.02 -21.68 7.48
N ALA A 194 -3.39 -22.32 6.50
CA ALA A 194 -3.29 -21.82 5.13
C ALA A 194 -4.64 -21.89 4.42
N VAL A 195 -5.35 -23.03 4.54
CA VAL A 195 -6.69 -23.22 4.00
C VAL A 195 -7.66 -22.19 4.59
N ALA A 196 -7.66 -22.02 5.91
CA ALA A 196 -8.51 -21.03 6.58
C ALA A 196 -8.26 -19.60 6.07
N ALA A 197 -7.00 -19.21 5.86
CA ALA A 197 -6.66 -17.88 5.33
C ALA A 197 -7.16 -17.71 3.88
N CYS A 198 -7.01 -18.74 3.04
CA CYS A 198 -7.51 -18.72 1.66
C CYS A 198 -9.04 -18.66 1.60
N GLU A 199 -9.74 -19.40 2.48
CA GLU A 199 -11.20 -19.37 2.57
C GLU A 199 -11.73 -17.99 2.98
N GLU A 200 -11.09 -17.35 3.97
CA GLU A 200 -11.40 -15.97 4.37
C GLU A 200 -11.20 -15.00 3.20
N ALA A 201 -10.07 -15.09 2.48
CA ALA A 201 -9.78 -14.26 1.32
C ALA A 201 -10.84 -14.41 0.21
N VAL A 202 -11.23 -15.65 -0.12
CA VAL A 202 -12.30 -15.93 -1.11
C VAL A 202 -13.64 -15.37 -0.64
N GLY A 203 -13.97 -15.53 0.65
CA GLY A 203 -15.17 -14.96 1.25
C GLY A 203 -15.23 -13.43 1.10
N ILE A 204 -14.11 -12.76 1.32
CA ILE A 204 -13.98 -11.30 1.10
C ILE A 204 -14.14 -10.94 -0.37
N MET A 205 -13.43 -11.62 -1.28
CA MET A 205 -13.51 -11.34 -2.72
C MET A 205 -14.94 -11.51 -3.27
N ARG A 206 -15.70 -12.49 -2.76
CA ARG A 206 -17.12 -12.66 -3.09
C ARG A 206 -17.97 -11.48 -2.63
N LYS A 207 -17.76 -10.98 -1.41
CA LYS A 207 -18.46 -9.79 -0.89
C LYS A 207 -18.15 -8.54 -1.70
N VAL A 208 -16.86 -8.30 -1.99
CA VAL A 208 -16.40 -7.16 -2.81
C VAL A 208 -16.98 -7.20 -4.23
N SER A 209 -17.11 -8.40 -4.81
CA SER A 209 -17.66 -8.58 -6.16
C SER A 209 -19.18 -8.45 -6.23
N SER A 210 -19.89 -8.35 -5.09
CA SER A 210 -21.32 -8.07 -5.08
C SER A 210 -21.57 -6.59 -5.40
N PRO A 211 -22.39 -6.26 -6.43
CA PRO A 211 -22.76 -4.89 -6.75
C PRO A 211 -23.31 -4.10 -5.55
N GLU A 212 -23.98 -4.77 -4.62
CA GLU A 212 -24.58 -4.15 -3.46
C GLU A 212 -23.53 -3.53 -2.52
N THR A 213 -22.34 -4.14 -2.38
CA THR A 213 -21.35 -3.72 -1.36
C THR A 213 -20.52 -2.51 -1.80
N TYR A 214 -20.26 -2.34 -3.09
CA TYR A 214 -19.46 -1.22 -3.62
C TYR A 214 -20.31 -0.04 -4.14
N PHE A 215 -21.50 -0.30 -4.68
CA PHE A 215 -22.32 0.77 -5.25
C PHE A 215 -23.14 1.52 -4.19
N LEU A 216 -23.52 0.90 -3.07
CA LEU A 216 -24.34 1.56 -2.05
C LEU A 216 -23.64 2.74 -1.34
N PRO A 217 -22.37 2.65 -0.89
CA PRO A 217 -21.70 3.78 -0.25
C PRO A 217 -21.42 4.94 -1.22
N ALA A 218 -21.00 4.62 -2.45
CA ALA A 218 -20.73 5.62 -3.48
C ALA A 218 -22.02 6.31 -3.98
N LEU A 219 -23.14 5.58 -4.01
CA LEU A 219 -24.46 6.12 -4.31
C LEU A 219 -24.99 6.99 -3.15
N ALA A 220 -24.75 6.61 -1.89
CA ALA A 220 -25.14 7.41 -0.73
C ALA A 220 -24.39 8.75 -0.68
N GLU A 221 -23.07 8.76 -0.89
CA GLU A 221 -22.28 10.00 -1.01
C GLU A 221 -22.73 10.88 -2.18
N ALA A 222 -23.05 10.27 -3.33
CA ALA A 222 -23.53 11.02 -4.49
C ALA A 222 -24.94 11.62 -4.27
N LEU A 223 -25.79 10.96 -3.48
CA LEU A 223 -27.13 11.45 -3.15
C LEU A 223 -27.11 12.54 -2.06
N GLU A 224 -26.21 12.46 -1.08
CA GLU A 224 -26.02 13.52 -0.09
C GLU A 224 -25.46 14.81 -0.71
N GLN A 225 -24.69 14.72 -1.78
CA GLN A 225 -24.18 15.89 -2.52
C GLN A 225 -25.22 16.53 -3.46
N LEU A 226 -26.36 15.89 -3.67
CA LEU A 226 -27.45 16.36 -4.53
C LEU A 226 -28.69 16.85 -3.74
N ALA A 227 -28.65 16.78 -2.41
CA ALA A 227 -29.66 17.32 -1.49
C ALA A 227 -29.21 18.67 -0.93
#